data_AF-A0A965GB48-F1
#
_entry.id   AF-A0A965GB48-F1
#
_cell.length_a   1.000
_cell.length_b   1.000
_cell.length_c   1.000
_cell.angle_alpha   90.00
_cell.angle_beta   90.00
_cell.angle_gamma   90.00
#
_symmetry.space_group_name_H-M   'P 1'
#
loop_
_entity.id
_entity.type
_entity.pdbx_description
1 polymer ?
#
loop_
_entity_poly.entity_id
_entity_poly.type
_entity_poly.pdbx_seq_one_letter_code
_entity_poly.pdbx_strand_id
1 'polypeptide(L)'
;AAEFFAAITSISRYLDTLVEVGLGYVRLGQSATTLSGGEAQRVKLATELQKRSNGRSIYVLDEPTTGLHFEDVRKLLLVLNGLVDKGNTVVVIEHNLDVIKCADWLIDIGPEGGSGGGEIVAAGTPEDVAKVAKSHTGKFLKEILG
;
A
#
# COMPACT_ATOMS: atom_id res chain seq x y z
N ALA A 1 4.93 24.34 0.09
CA ALA A 1 3.98 24.53 1.20
C ALA A 1 4.52 23.94 2.50
N ALA A 2 4.94 22.67 2.52
CA ALA A 2 5.56 22.04 3.68
C ALA A 2 6.73 22.86 4.26
N GLU A 3 7.70 23.24 3.41
CA GLU A 3 8.83 24.10 3.81
C GLU A 3 8.38 25.47 4.36
N PHE A 4 7.41 26.12 3.72
CA PHE A 4 6.90 27.43 4.13
C PHE A 4 6.27 27.40 5.53
N PHE A 5 5.56 26.33 5.86
CA PHE A 5 4.89 26.17 7.15
C PHE A 5 5.72 25.37 8.18
N ALA A 6 7.01 25.11 7.92
CA ALA A 6 7.86 24.27 8.78
C ALA A 6 7.93 24.74 10.24
N ALA A 7 7.84 26.04 10.49
CA ALA A 7 7.84 26.62 11.83
C ALA A 7 6.52 26.42 12.61
N ILE A 8 5.42 26.06 11.91
CA ILE A 8 4.09 25.87 12.51
C ILE A 8 3.80 24.38 12.57
N THR A 9 4.19 23.75 13.68
CA THR A 9 4.15 22.29 13.86
C THR A 9 2.76 21.69 13.66
N SER A 10 1.70 22.42 14.00
CA SER A 10 0.32 21.98 13.81
C SER A 10 -0.09 21.87 12.35
N ILE A 11 0.58 22.58 11.44
CA ILE A 11 0.33 22.56 9.99
C ILE A 11 1.37 21.68 9.29
N SER A 12 2.66 21.86 9.61
CA SER A 12 3.77 21.15 8.96
C SER A 12 3.55 19.64 9.00
N ARG A 13 3.12 19.11 10.14
CA ARG A 13 2.86 17.69 10.34
C ARG A 13 1.89 17.10 9.30
N TYR A 14 0.83 17.83 8.92
CA TYR A 14 -0.12 17.35 7.90
C TYR A 14 0.45 17.45 6.49
N LEU A 15 1.21 18.51 6.21
CA LEU A 15 1.83 18.72 4.91
C LEU A 15 2.94 17.71 4.66
N ASP A 16 3.74 17.39 5.68
CA ASP A 16 4.83 16.42 5.59
C ASP A 16 4.27 15.04 5.24
N THR A 17 3.18 14.61 5.88
CA THR A 17 2.54 13.33 5.53
C THR A 17 1.94 13.33 4.14
N LEU A 18 1.41 14.45 3.65
CA LEU A 18 0.98 14.54 2.24
C LEU A 18 2.18 14.39 1.28
N VAL A 19 3.34 14.94 1.63
CA VAL A 19 4.58 14.74 0.87
C VAL A 19 5.06 13.29 0.92
N GLU A 20 5.02 12.66 2.10
CA GLU A 20 5.42 11.26 2.32
C GLU A 20 4.60 10.28 1.48
N VAL A 21 3.28 10.49 1.35
CA VAL A 21 2.43 9.68 0.48
C VAL A 21 2.58 10.02 -1.01
N GLY A 22 3.47 10.94 -1.38
CA GLY A 22 3.74 11.31 -2.77
C GLY A 22 2.84 12.41 -3.34
N LEU A 23 2.06 13.13 -2.53
CA LEU A 23 1.16 14.20 -2.96
C LEU A 23 1.78 15.60 -2.82
N GLY A 24 3.10 15.71 -2.70
CA GLY A 24 3.80 17.00 -2.58
C GLY A 24 3.59 17.96 -3.75
N TYR A 25 3.18 17.45 -4.91
CA TYR A 25 2.89 18.25 -6.11
C TYR A 25 1.45 18.80 -6.15
N VAL A 26 0.53 18.26 -5.32
CA VAL A 26 -0.87 18.68 -5.31
C VAL A 26 -0.99 20.05 -4.65
N ARG A 27 -1.74 20.96 -5.29
CA ARG A 27 -1.95 22.31 -4.76
C ARG A 27 -2.96 22.28 -3.62
N LEU A 28 -2.65 22.99 -2.54
CA LEU A 28 -3.63 23.23 -1.47
C LEU A 28 -4.84 23.99 -2.02
N GLY A 29 -6.04 23.51 -1.71
CA GLY A 29 -7.30 24.06 -2.23
C GLY A 29 -7.72 23.53 -3.61
N GLN A 30 -6.97 22.58 -4.19
CA GLN A 30 -7.42 21.87 -5.39
C GLN A 30 -8.76 21.17 -5.12
N SER A 31 -9.70 21.28 -6.06
CA SER A 31 -11.02 20.67 -5.92
C SER A 31 -10.90 19.16 -5.80
N ALA A 32 -11.62 18.56 -4.84
CA ALA A 32 -11.67 17.11 -4.69
C ALA A 32 -12.18 16.40 -5.96
N THR A 33 -13.01 17.08 -6.77
CA THR A 33 -13.53 16.55 -8.03
C THR A 33 -12.48 16.44 -9.14
N THR A 34 -11.32 17.08 -8.99
CA THR A 34 -10.24 17.04 -9.99
C THR A 34 -9.07 16.16 -9.54
N LEU A 35 -9.21 15.43 -8.43
CA LEU A 35 -8.25 14.41 -8.02
C LEU A 35 -8.53 13.10 -8.77
N SER A 36 -7.48 12.46 -9.24
CA SER A 36 -7.54 11.06 -9.70
C SER A 36 -7.92 10.14 -8.53
N GLY A 37 -8.42 8.94 -8.84
CA GLY A 37 -8.76 7.94 -7.82
C GLY A 37 -7.58 7.62 -6.89
N GLY A 38 -6.38 7.45 -7.45
CA GLY A 38 -5.15 7.20 -6.68
C GLY A 38 -4.69 8.39 -5.84
N GLU A 39 -4.94 9.64 -6.28
CA GLU A 39 -4.71 10.81 -5.43
C GLU A 39 -5.70 10.87 -4.26
N ALA A 40 -6.99 10.63 -4.52
CA ALA A 40 -8.01 10.61 -3.47
C ALA A 40 -7.72 9.52 -2.42
N GLN A 41 -7.28 8.34 -2.85
CA GLN A 41 -6.87 7.24 -1.96
C GLN A 41 -5.66 7.65 -1.10
N ARG A 42 -4.64 8.28 -1.69
CA ARG A 42 -3.46 8.75 -0.96
C ARG A 42 -3.79 9.87 0.03
N VAL A 43 -4.73 10.77 -0.28
CA VAL A 43 -5.24 11.78 0.68
C VAL A 43 -5.91 11.10 1.88
N LYS A 44 -6.72 10.07 1.63
CA LYS A 44 -7.35 9.29 2.70
C LYS A 44 -6.29 8.59 3.56
N LEU A 45 -5.30 7.97 2.94
CA LEU A 45 -4.18 7.32 3.63
C LEU A 45 -3.37 8.29 4.49
N ALA A 46 -3.05 9.48 3.96
CA ALA A 46 -2.38 10.54 4.70
C ALA A 46 -3.17 10.98 5.93
N THR A 47 -4.50 11.04 5.80
CA THR A 47 -5.40 11.38 6.92
C THR A 47 -5.37 10.31 8.02
N GLU A 48 -5.32 9.03 7.64
CA GLU A 48 -5.22 7.93 8.61
C GLU A 48 -3.87 7.88 9.33
N LEU A 49 -2.76 8.13 8.64
CA LEU A 49 -1.41 8.18 9.23
C LEU A 49 -1.26 9.23 10.32
N GLN A 50 -2.02 10.32 10.21
CA GLN A 50 -2.03 11.43 11.17
C GLN A 50 -2.77 11.09 12.46
N LYS A 51 -3.73 10.16 12.42
CA LYS A 51 -4.46 9.76 13.61
C LYS A 51 -3.53 9.06 14.58
N ARG A 52 -3.76 9.30 15.88
CA ARG A 52 -3.10 8.51 16.93
C ARG A 52 -3.67 7.10 16.87
N SER A 53 -2.89 6.18 16.32
CA SER A 53 -3.22 4.76 16.40
C SER A 53 -2.88 4.22 17.78
N ASN A 54 -3.76 3.36 18.29
CA ASN A 54 -3.53 2.54 19.48
C ASN A 54 -2.94 1.15 19.13
N GLY A 55 -2.50 0.97 17.88
CA GLY A 55 -1.96 -0.28 17.36
C GLY A 55 -3.01 -1.40 17.25
N ARG A 56 -4.27 -1.06 17.00
CA ARG A 56 -5.38 -2.05 16.93
C ARG A 56 -6.33 -1.82 15.76
N SER A 57 -5.91 -1.04 14.77
CA SER A 57 -6.70 -0.80 13.56
C SER A 57 -6.29 -1.77 12.45
N ILE A 58 -7.27 -2.17 11.64
CA ILE A 58 -7.06 -2.95 10.43
C ILE A 58 -7.33 -2.03 9.24
N TYR A 59 -6.34 -1.87 8.37
CA TYR A 59 -6.45 -1.13 7.12
C TYR A 59 -6.59 -2.12 5.97
N VAL A 60 -7.66 -2.00 5.20
CA VAL A 60 -7.89 -2.81 3.99
C VAL A 60 -7.81 -1.90 2.78
N LEU A 61 -6.90 -2.21 1.86
CA LEU A 61 -6.69 -1.45 0.63
C LEU A 61 -6.88 -2.36 -0.58
N ASP A 62 -7.66 -1.87 -1.54
CA ASP A 62 -7.91 -2.53 -2.81
C ASP A 62 -7.02 -1.88 -3.88
N GLU A 63 -6.10 -2.66 -4.45
CA GLU A 63 -5.11 -2.29 -5.48
C GLU A 63 -4.53 -0.87 -5.33
N PRO A 64 -3.88 -0.54 -4.19
CA PRO A 64 -3.40 0.81 -3.94
C PRO A 64 -2.24 1.25 -4.86
N THR A 65 -1.63 0.34 -5.62
CA THR A 65 -0.61 0.68 -6.62
C THR A 65 -1.15 1.02 -8.01
N THR A 66 -2.46 0.91 -8.24
CA THR A 66 -3.06 1.16 -9.55
C THR A 66 -2.75 2.57 -10.06
N GLY A 67 -2.08 2.63 -11.22
CA GLY A 67 -1.69 3.88 -11.87
C GLY A 67 -0.49 4.59 -11.22
N LEU A 68 0.22 3.96 -10.29
CA LEU A 68 1.42 4.53 -9.67
C LEU A 68 2.68 4.17 -10.46
N HIS A 69 3.58 5.15 -10.59
CA HIS A 69 4.94 4.92 -11.07
C HIS A 69 5.75 4.18 -9.99
N PHE A 70 6.80 3.44 -10.38
CA PHE A 70 7.63 2.63 -9.47
C PHE A 70 8.11 3.38 -8.21
N GLU A 71 8.54 4.63 -8.37
CA GLU A 71 8.99 5.46 -7.23
C GLU A 71 7.85 5.81 -6.25
N ASP A 72 6.62 5.94 -6.74
CA ASP A 72 5.46 6.20 -5.87
C ASP A 72 4.96 4.93 -5.19
N VAL A 73 5.11 3.76 -5.82
CA VAL A 73 4.92 2.45 -5.18
C VAL A 73 5.87 2.30 -3.99
N ARG A 74 7.15 2.68 -4.16
CA ARG A 74 8.14 2.66 -3.08
C ARG A 74 7.74 3.54 -1.90
N LYS A 75 7.28 4.77 -2.16
CA LYS A 75 6.79 5.68 -1.11
C LYS A 75 5.55 5.12 -0.40
N LEU A 76 4.62 4.55 -1.16
CA LEU A 76 3.43 3.90 -0.60
C LEU A 76 3.83 2.75 0.33
N LEU A 77 4.78 1.90 -0.06
CA LEU A 77 5.28 0.81 0.78
C LEU A 77 5.87 1.32 2.10
N LEU A 78 6.67 2.39 2.08
CA LEU A 78 7.21 3.02 3.30
C LEU A 78 6.09 3.48 4.24
N VAL A 79 5.03 4.04 3.66
CA VAL A 79 3.85 4.49 4.39
C VAL A 79 3.09 3.33 5.02
N LEU A 80 2.86 2.26 4.27
CA LEU A 80 2.15 1.07 4.76
C LEU A 80 2.95 0.38 5.88
N ASN A 81 4.27 0.25 5.72
CA ASN A 81 5.15 -0.26 6.77
C ASN A 81 5.10 0.62 8.03
N GLY A 82 5.06 1.95 7.87
CA GLY A 82 4.88 2.86 9.01
C GLY A 82 3.54 2.70 9.75
N LEU A 83 2.49 2.14 9.12
CA LEU A 83 1.26 1.74 9.82
C LEU A 83 1.46 0.44 10.60
N VAL A 84 2.15 -0.53 10.02
CA VAL A 84 2.48 -1.81 10.66
C VAL A 84 3.38 -1.60 11.87
N ASP A 85 4.41 -0.76 11.77
CA ASP A 85 5.33 -0.40 12.86
C ASP A 85 4.62 0.23 14.06
N LYS A 86 3.48 0.90 13.82
CA LYS A 86 2.60 1.45 14.86
C LYS A 86 1.69 0.39 15.50
N GLY A 87 1.86 -0.88 15.15
CA GLY A 87 1.09 -2.03 15.64
C GLY A 87 -0.20 -2.32 14.87
N ASN A 88 -0.47 -1.64 13.75
CA ASN A 88 -1.68 -1.89 12.97
C ASN A 88 -1.51 -3.10 12.05
N THR A 89 -2.63 -3.63 11.56
CA THR A 89 -2.62 -4.63 10.49
C THR A 89 -2.99 -3.96 9.18
N VAL A 90 -2.24 -4.27 8.12
CA VAL A 90 -2.52 -3.81 6.76
C VAL A 90 -2.80 -5.04 5.90
N VAL A 91 -3.95 -5.05 5.23
CA VAL A 91 -4.36 -6.06 4.26
C VAL A 91 -4.48 -5.37 2.92
N VAL A 92 -3.77 -5.88 1.93
CA VAL A 92 -3.74 -5.29 0.59
C VAL A 92 -4.09 -6.35 -0.44
N ILE A 93 -4.99 -6.00 -1.36
CA ILE A 93 -5.24 -6.76 -2.59
C ILE A 93 -4.30 -6.18 -3.64
N GLU A 94 -3.39 -6.99 -4.18
CA GLU A 94 -2.38 -6.54 -5.13
C GLU A 94 -2.08 -7.59 -6.18
N HIS A 95 -1.67 -7.09 -7.35
CA HIS A 95 -1.06 -7.89 -8.41
C HIS A 95 0.37 -7.42 -8.72
N ASN A 96 0.82 -6.31 -8.10
CA ASN A 96 2.18 -5.81 -8.26
C ASN A 96 3.18 -6.62 -7.44
N LEU A 97 4.10 -7.30 -8.13
CA LEU A 97 5.11 -8.16 -7.50
C LEU A 97 6.09 -7.41 -6.59
N ASP A 98 6.33 -6.11 -6.83
CA ASP A 98 7.17 -5.30 -5.96
C ASP A 98 6.55 -5.07 -4.58
N VAL A 99 5.21 -5.09 -4.49
CA VAL A 99 4.50 -5.03 -3.21
C VAL A 99 4.40 -6.42 -2.59
N ILE A 100 4.02 -7.41 -3.39
CA ILE A 100 3.81 -8.79 -2.93
C ILE A 100 5.08 -9.36 -2.29
N LYS A 101 6.27 -9.10 -2.86
CA LYS A 101 7.54 -9.57 -2.31
C LYS A 101 7.91 -8.96 -0.95
N CYS A 102 7.33 -7.80 -0.61
CA CYS A 102 7.61 -7.09 0.63
C CYS A 102 6.62 -7.45 1.75
N ALA A 103 5.63 -8.29 1.49
CA ALA A 103 4.64 -8.67 2.48
C ALA A 103 5.20 -9.66 3.51
N ASP A 104 4.82 -9.49 4.78
CA ASP A 104 5.16 -10.45 5.84
C ASP A 104 4.41 -11.79 5.66
N TRP A 105 3.22 -11.73 5.05
CA TRP A 105 2.36 -12.89 4.82
C TRP A 105 1.50 -12.70 3.56
N LEU A 106 1.35 -13.77 2.79
CA LEU A 106 0.55 -13.84 1.58
C LEU A 106 -0.57 -14.86 1.71
N ILE A 107 -1.70 -14.57 1.08
CA ILE A 107 -2.80 -15.50 0.85
C ILE A 107 -3.09 -15.46 -0.65
N ASP A 108 -2.72 -16.52 -1.35
CA ASP A 108 -2.92 -16.65 -2.79
C ASP A 108 -4.25 -17.35 -3.06
N ILE A 109 -5.12 -16.69 -3.83
CA ILE A 109 -6.47 -17.16 -4.15
C ILE A 109 -6.54 -17.51 -5.63
N GLY A 110 -7.08 -18.68 -5.95
CA GLY A 110 -7.18 -19.17 -7.32
C GLY A 110 -7.71 -20.60 -7.36
N PRO A 111 -7.14 -21.50 -8.18
CA PRO A 111 -6.03 -21.29 -9.12
C PRO A 111 -6.41 -20.45 -10.35
N GLU A 112 -7.69 -20.41 -10.69
CA GLU A 112 -8.21 -19.63 -11.83
C GLU A 112 -9.19 -18.54 -11.37
N GLY A 113 -9.67 -17.73 -12.31
CA GLY A 113 -10.79 -16.80 -12.05
C GLY A 113 -12.17 -17.46 -12.17
N GLY A 114 -13.19 -16.81 -11.65
CA GLY A 114 -14.59 -17.23 -11.81
C GLY A 114 -14.89 -18.59 -11.15
N SER A 115 -15.57 -19.49 -11.87
CA SER A 115 -15.95 -20.81 -11.35
C SER A 115 -14.78 -21.78 -11.13
N GLY A 116 -13.59 -21.46 -11.66
CA GLY A 116 -12.36 -22.22 -11.42
C GLY A 116 -11.52 -21.68 -10.25
N GLY A 117 -12.03 -20.68 -9.54
CA GLY A 117 -11.34 -20.02 -8.43
C GLY A 117 -12.03 -20.20 -7.08
N GLY A 118 -11.64 -19.34 -6.13
CA GLY A 118 -12.24 -19.29 -4.79
C GLY A 118 -11.58 -20.23 -3.77
N GLU A 119 -10.50 -20.90 -4.14
CA GLU A 119 -9.69 -21.71 -3.22
C GLU A 119 -8.47 -20.92 -2.73
N ILE A 120 -8.05 -21.17 -1.49
CA ILE A 120 -6.73 -20.77 -1.02
C ILE A 120 -5.72 -21.75 -1.61
N VAL A 121 -4.91 -21.27 -2.56
CA VAL A 121 -3.91 -22.08 -3.27
C VAL A 121 -2.63 -22.18 -2.46
N ALA A 122 -2.25 -21.09 -1.80
CA ALA A 122 -1.09 -21.02 -0.92
C ALA A 122 -1.31 -19.96 0.16
N ALA A 123 -0.71 -20.16 1.33
CA ALA A 123 -0.61 -19.14 2.36
C ALA A 123 0.73 -19.31 3.10
N GLY A 124 1.42 -18.20 3.37
CA GLY A 124 2.77 -18.24 3.95
C GLY A 124 3.55 -16.97 3.68
N THR A 125 4.85 -17.01 3.95
CA THR A 125 5.78 -15.96 3.52
C THR A 125 5.89 -15.92 1.98
N PRO A 126 6.37 -14.82 1.38
CA PRO A 126 6.72 -14.77 -0.04
C PRO A 126 7.56 -15.97 -0.50
N GLU A 127 8.54 -16.38 0.30
CA GLU A 127 9.43 -17.52 0.02
C GLU A 127 8.70 -18.87 0.09
N ASP A 128 7.68 -19.01 0.94
CA ASP A 128 6.86 -20.22 1.02
C ASP A 128 5.94 -20.32 -0.19
N VAL A 129 5.25 -19.22 -0.56
CA VAL A 129 4.37 -19.17 -1.72
C VAL A 129 5.15 -19.41 -3.03
N ALA A 130 6.38 -18.89 -3.13
CA ALA A 130 7.25 -19.11 -4.29
C ALA A 130 7.62 -20.59 -4.54
N LYS A 131 7.48 -21.47 -3.54
CA LYS A 131 7.74 -22.91 -3.68
C LYS A 131 6.50 -23.69 -4.13
N VAL A 132 5.30 -23.09 -4.14
CA VAL A 132 4.05 -23.77 -4.45
C VAL A 132 3.79 -23.79 -5.96
N ALA A 133 3.97 -24.95 -6.59
CA ALA A 133 3.82 -25.10 -8.05
C ALA A 133 2.41 -24.79 -8.59
N LYS A 134 1.36 -24.95 -7.77
CA LYS A 134 -0.04 -24.64 -8.14
C LYS A 134 -0.33 -23.13 -8.13
N SER A 135 0.48 -22.33 -7.44
CA SER A 135 0.31 -20.87 -7.33
C SER A 135 0.86 -20.18 -8.57
N HIS A 136 0.01 -19.43 -9.29
CA HIS A 136 0.49 -18.56 -10.37
C HIS A 136 1.37 -17.44 -9.82
N THR A 137 0.95 -16.82 -8.72
CA THR A 137 1.72 -15.82 -7.97
C THR A 137 3.10 -16.34 -7.60
N GLY A 138 3.18 -17.55 -7.05
CA GLY A 138 4.44 -18.20 -6.66
C GLY A 138 5.42 -18.39 -7.82
N LYS A 139 4.94 -18.72 -9.03
CA LYS A 139 5.80 -18.88 -10.22
C LYS A 139 6.53 -17.59 -10.57
N PHE A 140 5.83 -16.46 -10.58
CA PHE A 140 6.43 -15.15 -10.88
C PHE A 140 7.27 -14.63 -9.72
N LEU A 141 6.82 -14.87 -8.48
CA LEU A 141 7.53 -14.44 -7.28
C LEU A 141 8.91 -15.11 -7.16
N LYS A 142 9.00 -16.38 -7.57
CA LYS A 142 10.27 -17.13 -7.59
C LYS A 142 11.34 -16.44 -8.45
N GLU A 143 10.98 -15.92 -9.63
CA GLU A 143 11.95 -15.24 -10.51
C GLU A 143 12.51 -13.95 -9.89
N ILE A 144 11.75 -13.31 -9.00
CA ILE A 144 12.10 -12.03 -8.37
C ILE A 144 12.91 -12.24 -7.08
N LEU A 145 12.64 -13.32 -6.34
CA LEU A 145 13.35 -13.64 -5.09
C LEU A 145 14.71 -14.32 -5.32
N GLY A 146 14.88 -15.02 -6.43
CA GLY A 146 16.10 -15.77 -6.78
C GLY A 146 16.01 -17.26 -6.48
#